data_AF-A0A939V5I1-F1
#
_entry.id   AF-A0A939V5I1-F1
#
_cell.length_a   1.000
_cell.length_b   1.000
_cell.length_c   1.000
_cell.angle_alpha   90.00
_cell.angle_beta   90.00
_cell.angle_gamma   90.00
#
_symmetry.space_group_name_H-M   'P 1'
#
loop_
_entity.id
_entity.type
_entity.pdbx_description
1 polymer ?
#
loop_
_entity_poly.entity_id
_entity_poly.type
_entity_poly.pdbx_seq_one_letter_code
_entity_poly.pdbx_strand_id
1 'polypeptide(L)'
;MEIFKLLMLALTATMVNGLWSTVNAQPQESDDDATYWYRIVCTMPNSGSYAMTDCSNLDDVCQLQMLATNETEEKSQWKIVKHSQNQGVVLINRATGNMIDAKSFELDSLNATQLTTEEPQNPFHIEKLTGETPSFSIWSIENDDNQRCLAMIDRNGGPLAYPSSATFGTPIAWQFTLIEEEITGLSSQQDTPTSIRVANHRIAVKGAKRWQLFNALGEEMPQTTDLPAGAYIVKIGAKKVKVMVK
;
A
#
# COMPACT_ATOMS: atom_id res chain seq x y z
N MET A 1 -12.49 1.53 29.04
CA MET A 1 -11.68 1.34 27.81
C MET A 1 -12.67 1.41 26.68
N GLU A 2 -12.81 2.58 26.06
CA GLU A 2 -13.77 2.79 24.98
C GLU A 2 -13.14 2.29 23.67
N ILE A 3 -13.83 1.38 22.99
CA ILE A 3 -13.44 0.77 21.73
C ILE A 3 -14.30 1.45 20.65
N PHE A 4 -13.68 2.21 19.75
CA PHE A 4 -14.39 2.84 18.62
C PHE A 4 -14.34 1.89 17.40
N LYS A 5 -15.40 1.82 16.58
CA LYS A 5 -15.52 0.92 15.41
C LYS A 5 -15.85 1.71 14.13
N LEU A 6 -15.81 1.04 12.97
CA LEU A 6 -15.72 1.68 11.65
C LEU A 6 -16.75 1.09 10.66
N LEU A 7 -17.38 1.91 9.80
CA LEU A 7 -18.67 1.66 9.13
C LEU A 7 -18.81 2.42 7.79
N MET A 8 -19.60 1.98 6.79
CA MET A 8 -19.59 2.53 5.41
C MET A 8 -20.90 3.28 4.98
N LEU A 9 -20.83 4.42 4.24
CA LEU A 9 -21.93 5.42 4.01
C LEU A 9 -22.09 6.19 2.65
N ALA A 10 -23.29 6.29 2.05
CA ALA A 10 -23.55 6.67 0.63
C ALA A 10 -23.56 8.15 0.16
N LEU A 11 -23.18 8.42 -1.10
CA LEU A 11 -22.89 9.77 -1.67
C LEU A 11 -23.66 10.13 -2.97
N THR A 12 -23.90 11.43 -3.19
CA THR A 12 -24.13 12.10 -4.51
C THR A 12 -23.38 13.44 -4.56
N ALA A 13 -22.65 13.75 -5.65
CA ALA A 13 -21.59 14.77 -5.70
C ALA A 13 -21.84 15.96 -6.67
N THR A 14 -21.16 17.11 -6.42
CA THR A 14 -20.83 18.15 -7.42
C THR A 14 -19.48 18.82 -7.08
N MET A 15 -18.55 18.94 -8.05
CA MET A 15 -17.17 19.42 -7.86
C MET A 15 -16.93 20.91 -8.22
N VAL A 16 -15.94 21.55 -7.58
CA VAL A 16 -15.24 22.77 -8.06
C VAL A 16 -13.73 22.72 -7.69
N ASN A 17 -12.86 23.13 -8.62
CA ASN A 17 -11.38 23.04 -8.54
C ASN A 17 -10.69 24.32 -8.01
N GLY A 18 -9.53 24.16 -7.34
CA GLY A 18 -8.55 25.21 -7.01
C GLY A 18 -7.17 24.65 -6.59
N LEU A 19 -6.08 25.34 -6.97
CA LEU A 19 -4.65 24.95 -6.87
C LEU A 19 -3.89 25.72 -5.76
N TRP A 20 -3.10 25.04 -4.90
CA TRP A 20 -1.97 25.55 -4.08
C TRP A 20 -0.98 24.42 -3.68
N SER A 21 0.30 24.75 -3.41
CA SER A 21 1.49 23.87 -3.30
C SER A 21 1.78 23.20 -1.93
N THR A 22 2.02 21.88 -1.99
CA THR A 22 3.00 21.02 -1.27
C THR A 22 3.18 21.10 0.26
N VAL A 23 2.13 20.72 1.01
CA VAL A 23 2.12 19.59 1.97
C VAL A 23 0.78 18.90 1.73
N ASN A 24 0.71 18.09 0.67
CA ASN A 24 -0.57 17.67 0.07
C ASN A 24 -0.41 16.42 -0.79
N ALA A 25 0.43 15.46 -0.36
CA ALA A 25 0.50 14.21 -1.11
C ALA A 25 -0.75 13.40 -0.78
N GLN A 26 -1.59 13.18 -1.80
CA GLN A 26 -2.47 12.02 -1.83
C GLN A 26 -1.65 10.79 -1.41
N PRO A 27 -2.19 9.89 -0.57
CA PRO A 27 -1.44 8.72 -0.16
C PRO A 27 -1.02 7.93 -1.41
N GLN A 28 0.22 7.45 -1.41
CA GLN A 28 0.81 6.78 -2.55
C GLN A 28 0.38 5.31 -2.55
N GLU A 29 0.13 4.79 -3.75
CA GLU A 29 -0.07 3.37 -3.98
C GLU A 29 1.28 2.66 -3.90
N SER A 30 1.31 1.52 -3.22
CA SER A 30 2.42 0.58 -3.26
C SER A 30 2.39 -0.19 -4.57
N ASP A 31 3.57 -0.44 -5.12
CA ASP A 31 3.78 -1.13 -6.37
C ASP A 31 4.97 -2.09 -6.26
N ASP A 32 5.47 -2.56 -7.40
CA ASP A 32 6.63 -3.46 -7.44
C ASP A 32 7.93 -2.77 -6.98
N ASP A 33 8.01 -1.44 -7.06
CA ASP A 33 9.21 -0.66 -6.79
C ASP A 33 9.28 -0.17 -5.33
N ALA A 34 8.14 0.13 -4.71
CA ALA A 34 8.08 0.57 -3.33
C ALA A 34 6.79 0.12 -2.63
N THR A 35 6.92 -0.23 -1.35
CA THR A 35 5.82 -0.44 -0.43
C THR A 35 5.75 0.71 0.58
N TYR A 36 4.58 1.32 0.70
CA TYR A 36 4.31 2.42 1.60
C TYR A 36 3.33 1.97 2.68
N TRP A 37 3.76 2.01 3.93
CA TRP A 37 2.95 1.64 5.09
C TRP A 37 2.40 2.89 5.76
N TYR A 38 1.07 2.94 5.87
CA TYR A 38 0.33 4.05 6.47
C TYR A 38 -0.37 3.64 7.75
N ARG A 39 -0.52 4.60 8.65
CA ARG A 39 -1.61 4.60 9.63
C ARG A 39 -2.76 5.44 9.12
N ILE A 40 -3.96 4.93 9.35
CA ILE A 40 -5.20 5.59 8.94
C ILE A 40 -5.94 6.01 10.20
N VAL A 41 -6.12 7.32 10.36
CA VAL A 41 -6.66 7.95 11.57
C VAL A 41 -7.87 8.79 11.20
N CYS A 42 -8.95 8.70 11.97
CA CYS A 42 -10.10 9.58 11.77
C CYS A 42 -9.75 11.00 12.24
N THR A 43 -10.22 12.02 11.55
CA THR A 43 -9.95 13.42 11.88
C THR A 43 -10.90 14.01 12.92
N MET A 44 -11.86 13.22 13.42
CA MET A 44 -12.75 13.68 14.49
C MET A 44 -11.97 14.16 15.73
N PRO A 45 -12.54 15.10 16.51
CA PRO A 45 -11.92 15.49 17.77
C PRO A 45 -11.65 14.27 18.66
N ASN A 46 -10.47 14.25 19.27
CA ASN A 46 -10.00 13.17 20.16
C ASN A 46 -9.74 11.80 19.51
N SER A 47 -9.86 11.65 18.19
CA SER A 47 -9.51 10.38 17.51
C SER A 47 -8.06 10.29 17.04
N GLY A 48 -7.27 11.37 17.16
CA GLY A 48 -5.86 11.39 16.76
C GLY A 48 -4.98 10.35 17.45
N SER A 49 -5.41 9.86 18.62
CA SER A 49 -4.75 8.79 19.37
C SER A 49 -5.28 7.40 19.05
N TYR A 50 -6.10 7.23 18.00
CA TYR A 50 -6.62 5.94 17.57
C TYR A 50 -6.37 5.71 16.08
N ALA A 51 -6.01 4.48 15.71
CA ALA A 51 -5.79 4.09 14.32
C ALA A 51 -6.66 2.91 13.94
N MET A 52 -7.04 2.86 12.66
CA MET A 52 -7.71 1.73 12.05
C MET A 52 -6.84 0.49 12.19
N THR A 53 -7.40 -0.58 12.76
CA THR A 53 -6.66 -1.76 13.19
C THR A 53 -7.41 -3.04 12.84
N ASP A 54 -6.69 -3.99 12.25
CA ASP A 54 -7.18 -5.35 12.02
C ASP A 54 -7.25 -6.11 13.35
N CYS A 55 -8.46 -6.50 13.70
CA CYS A 55 -8.83 -7.24 14.89
C CYS A 55 -9.47 -8.59 14.55
N SER A 56 -9.21 -9.14 13.37
CA SER A 56 -9.74 -10.45 12.89
C SER A 56 -9.41 -11.62 13.81
N ASN A 57 -8.38 -11.49 14.65
CA ASN A 57 -8.02 -12.50 15.65
C ASN A 57 -8.81 -12.39 16.96
N LEU A 58 -9.65 -11.36 17.11
CA LEU A 58 -10.54 -11.22 18.26
C LEU A 58 -11.88 -11.91 17.94
N ASP A 59 -12.49 -12.49 18.98
CA ASP A 59 -13.85 -13.03 18.90
C ASP A 59 -14.87 -11.88 18.98
N ASP A 60 -14.90 -11.06 17.93
CA ASP A 60 -15.80 -9.92 17.78
C ASP A 60 -16.38 -9.91 16.36
N VAL A 61 -17.63 -9.47 16.27
CA VAL A 61 -18.35 -9.34 15.00
C VAL A 61 -17.71 -8.29 14.09
N CYS A 62 -17.18 -7.21 14.67
CA CYS A 62 -16.46 -6.18 13.90
C CYS A 62 -14.96 -6.45 13.96
N GLN A 63 -14.40 -6.90 12.85
CA GLN A 63 -12.98 -7.20 12.73
C GLN A 63 -12.13 -5.97 12.41
N LEU A 64 -12.72 -4.85 11.99
CA LEU A 64 -12.03 -3.57 11.81
C LEU A 64 -12.43 -2.60 12.91
N GLN A 65 -11.46 -2.11 13.68
CA GLN A 65 -11.71 -1.25 14.85
C GLN A 65 -10.73 -0.07 14.90
N MET A 66 -11.05 0.94 15.71
CA MET A 66 -10.17 2.05 16.06
C MET A 66 -9.59 1.80 17.45
N LEU A 67 -8.30 1.49 17.50
CA LEU A 67 -7.58 1.18 18.72
C LEU A 67 -6.47 2.21 18.99
N ALA A 68 -6.08 2.33 20.25
CA ALA A 68 -5.08 3.30 20.69
C ALA A 68 -3.79 3.18 19.88
N THR A 69 -3.20 4.32 19.51
CA THR A 69 -2.11 4.36 18.57
C THR A 69 -0.80 3.86 19.18
N ASN A 70 -0.29 2.74 18.67
CA ASN A 70 1.13 2.35 18.77
C ASN A 70 1.76 2.33 17.38
N GLU A 71 2.84 3.08 17.14
CA GLU A 71 3.47 3.17 15.81
C GLU A 71 4.12 1.85 15.38
N THR A 72 4.54 1.02 16.33
CA THR A 72 5.16 -0.28 16.03
C THR A 72 4.14 -1.41 15.83
N GLU A 73 2.84 -1.14 15.99
CA GLU A 73 1.80 -2.16 15.86
C GLU A 73 1.45 -2.39 14.39
N GLU A 74 1.97 -3.47 13.82
CA GLU A 74 1.77 -3.83 12.41
C GLU A 74 0.28 -4.04 12.06
N LYS A 75 -0.55 -4.45 13.02
CA LYS A 75 -2.01 -4.58 12.79
C LYS A 75 -2.72 -3.25 12.55
N SER A 76 -2.10 -2.13 12.92
CA SER A 76 -2.61 -0.78 12.64
C SER A 76 -1.95 -0.14 11.40
N GLN A 77 -1.20 -0.91 10.62
CA GLN A 77 -0.47 -0.44 9.45
C GLN A 77 -1.05 -1.06 8.17
N TRP A 78 -1.29 -0.20 7.19
CA TRP A 78 -1.99 -0.53 5.96
C TRP A 78 -1.19 -0.03 4.77
N LYS A 79 -1.04 -0.87 3.74
CA LYS A 79 -0.59 -0.43 2.43
C LYS A 79 -1.78 -0.29 1.50
N ILE A 80 -1.65 0.62 0.55
CA ILE A 80 -2.65 0.84 -0.51
C ILE A 80 -2.10 0.21 -1.77
N VAL A 81 -2.84 -0.65 -2.44
CA VAL A 81 -2.42 -1.31 -3.68
C VAL A 81 -3.51 -1.09 -4.73
N LYS A 82 -3.11 -0.90 -5.99
CA LYS A 82 -4.07 -0.82 -7.09
C LYS A 82 -4.86 -2.12 -7.21
N HIS A 83 -6.17 -2.00 -7.37
CA HIS A 83 -7.02 -3.16 -7.62
C HIS A 83 -6.69 -3.76 -9.00
N SER A 84 -6.65 -5.09 -9.10
CA SER A 84 -6.15 -5.82 -10.28
C SER A 84 -7.08 -5.75 -11.49
N GLN A 85 -8.39 -5.80 -11.26
CA GLN A 85 -9.42 -5.82 -12.32
C GLN A 85 -10.16 -4.50 -12.54
N ASN A 86 -10.39 -3.71 -11.48
CA ASN A 86 -11.22 -2.51 -11.50
C ASN A 86 -10.41 -1.25 -11.19
N GLN A 87 -10.93 -0.07 -11.57
CA GLN A 87 -10.30 1.19 -11.19
C GLN A 87 -10.50 1.48 -9.71
N GLY A 88 -9.41 1.71 -8.99
CA GLY A 88 -9.41 2.02 -7.56
C GLY A 88 -8.33 1.22 -6.84
N VAL A 89 -8.48 1.09 -5.53
CA VAL A 89 -7.46 0.53 -4.64
C VAL A 89 -8.04 -0.49 -3.67
N VAL A 90 -7.13 -1.27 -3.09
CA VAL A 90 -7.38 -2.16 -1.97
C VAL A 90 -6.44 -1.76 -0.83
N LEU A 91 -6.95 -1.80 0.40
CA LEU A 91 -6.16 -1.55 1.61
C LEU A 91 -5.80 -2.88 2.26
N ILE A 92 -4.51 -3.16 2.41
CA ILE A 92 -3.97 -4.44 2.87
C ILE A 92 -3.22 -4.25 4.18
N ASN A 93 -3.56 -5.04 5.19
CA ASN A 93 -2.92 -4.99 6.50
C ASN A 93 -1.51 -5.57 6.47
N ARG A 94 -0.57 -4.96 7.19
CA ARG A 94 0.83 -5.42 7.27
C ARG A 94 0.98 -6.78 7.96
N ALA A 95 0.33 -6.94 9.11
CA ALA A 95 0.52 -8.11 9.95
C ALA A 95 -0.18 -9.37 9.41
N THR A 96 -1.40 -9.20 8.90
CA THR A 96 -2.29 -10.32 8.56
C THR A 96 -2.37 -10.58 7.07
N GLY A 97 -2.07 -9.58 6.23
CA GLY A 97 -2.37 -9.62 4.80
C GLY A 97 -3.86 -9.53 4.47
N ASN A 98 -4.73 -9.38 5.47
CA ASN A 98 -6.16 -9.18 5.24
C ASN A 98 -6.40 -7.84 4.55
N MET A 99 -7.45 -7.81 3.75
CA MET A 99 -7.87 -6.65 2.99
C MET A 99 -9.20 -6.14 3.55
N ILE A 100 -9.39 -4.83 3.53
CA ILE A 100 -10.71 -4.26 3.83
C ILE A 100 -11.65 -4.61 2.68
N ASP A 101 -12.76 -5.26 2.98
CA ASP A 101 -13.79 -5.55 1.99
C ASP A 101 -14.73 -4.34 1.84
N ALA A 102 -14.93 -3.94 0.60
CA ALA A 102 -15.91 -2.92 0.24
C ALA A 102 -17.35 -3.42 0.43
N LYS A 103 -17.58 -4.73 0.40
CA LYS A 103 -18.88 -5.31 0.72
C LYS A 103 -19.12 -5.23 2.22
N SER A 104 -20.15 -4.50 2.63
CA SER A 104 -20.61 -4.51 4.01
C SER A 104 -21.46 -5.73 4.35
N PHE A 105 -21.60 -5.99 5.64
CA PHE A 105 -22.63 -6.86 6.19
C PHE A 105 -23.54 -6.07 7.12
N GLU A 106 -24.79 -6.52 7.24
CA GLU A 106 -25.74 -5.92 8.15
C GLU A 106 -25.37 -6.26 9.59
N LEU A 107 -25.16 -5.22 10.40
CA LEU A 107 -24.97 -5.31 11.83
C LEU A 107 -25.96 -4.39 12.52
N ASP A 108 -27.01 -4.97 13.08
CA ASP A 108 -28.11 -4.24 13.69
C ASP A 108 -28.75 -3.27 12.68
N SER A 109 -28.67 -1.95 12.88
CA SER A 109 -29.19 -0.94 11.95
C SER A 109 -28.12 -0.32 11.04
N LEU A 110 -26.93 -0.94 10.99
CA LEU A 110 -25.73 -0.38 10.40
C LEU A 110 -25.13 -1.33 9.33
N ASN A 111 -24.46 -0.74 8.34
CA ASN A 111 -23.64 -1.46 7.35
C ASN A 111 -22.17 -1.52 7.80
N ALA A 112 -21.79 -2.61 8.46
CA ALA A 112 -20.43 -2.81 8.97
C ALA A 112 -19.49 -3.31 7.87
N THR A 113 -18.26 -2.80 7.85
CA THR A 113 -17.20 -3.32 6.97
C THR A 113 -16.62 -4.62 7.54
N GLN A 114 -16.13 -5.48 6.67
CA GLN A 114 -15.49 -6.74 7.02
C GLN A 114 -14.09 -6.83 6.42
N LEU A 115 -13.34 -7.85 6.83
CA LEU A 115 -12.04 -8.17 6.28
C LEU A 115 -12.14 -9.42 5.41
N THR A 116 -11.29 -9.51 4.39
CA THR A 116 -11.20 -10.65 3.49
C THR A 116 -9.74 -11.01 3.21
N THR A 117 -9.46 -12.27 2.93
CA THR A 117 -8.15 -12.76 2.46
C THR A 117 -8.05 -12.81 0.94
N GLU A 118 -9.17 -12.66 0.24
CA GLU A 118 -9.24 -12.59 -1.22
C GLU A 118 -9.44 -11.14 -1.66
N GLU A 119 -8.95 -10.79 -2.85
CA GLU A 119 -9.12 -9.43 -3.38
C GLU A 119 -10.62 -9.09 -3.46
N PRO A 120 -11.08 -7.99 -2.82
CA PRO A 120 -12.49 -7.59 -2.84
C PRO A 120 -12.99 -7.40 -4.28
N GLN A 121 -14.26 -7.73 -4.54
CA GLN A 121 -14.84 -7.52 -5.88
C GLN A 121 -14.92 -6.04 -6.27
N ASN A 122 -15.26 -5.18 -5.29
CA ASN A 122 -15.42 -3.75 -5.49
C ASN A 122 -14.21 -3.01 -4.89
N PRO A 123 -13.53 -2.15 -5.65
CA PRO A 123 -12.41 -1.38 -5.14
C PRO A 123 -12.86 -0.22 -4.26
N PHE A 124 -11.95 0.27 -3.43
CA PHE A 124 -12.09 1.58 -2.80
C PHE A 124 -11.56 2.70 -3.70
N HIS A 125 -12.05 3.90 -3.45
CA HIS A 125 -11.58 5.16 -3.99
C HIS A 125 -11.21 6.07 -2.82
N ILE A 126 -10.07 6.74 -2.95
CA ILE A 126 -9.58 7.69 -1.94
C ILE A 126 -9.65 9.08 -2.57
N GLU A 127 -10.51 9.93 -2.02
CA GLU A 127 -10.74 11.27 -2.56
C GLU A 127 -10.40 12.33 -1.52
N LYS A 128 -9.72 13.39 -1.96
CA LYS A 128 -9.36 14.49 -1.07
C LYS A 128 -10.61 15.29 -0.71
N LEU A 129 -10.83 15.51 0.58
CA LEU A 129 -11.90 16.35 1.09
C LEU A 129 -11.55 17.83 0.99
N THR A 130 -12.58 18.67 0.96
CA THR A 130 -12.42 20.13 0.98
C THR A 130 -11.97 20.61 2.37
N GLY A 131 -11.08 21.61 2.41
CA GLY A 131 -10.58 22.22 3.65
C GLY A 131 -9.10 22.55 3.61
N GLU A 132 -8.64 23.25 4.64
CA GLU A 132 -7.23 23.66 4.79
C GLU A 132 -6.33 22.50 5.27
N THR A 133 -6.88 21.60 6.09
CA THR A 133 -6.14 20.44 6.60
C THR A 133 -6.36 19.24 5.66
N PRO A 134 -5.27 18.61 5.16
CA PRO A 134 -5.39 17.43 4.31
C PRO A 134 -6.16 16.31 5.02
N SER A 135 -7.27 15.92 4.40
CA SER A 135 -8.11 14.80 4.82
C SER A 135 -8.75 14.18 3.58
N PHE A 136 -9.14 12.91 3.71
CA PHE A 136 -9.60 12.10 2.59
C PHE A 136 -10.86 11.31 2.98
N SER A 137 -11.77 11.11 2.04
CA SER A 137 -12.79 10.07 2.15
C SER A 137 -12.24 8.77 1.55
N ILE A 138 -12.69 7.65 2.10
CA ILE A 138 -12.43 6.32 1.55
C ILE A 138 -13.81 5.75 1.22
N TRP A 139 -14.10 5.44 -0.03
CA TRP A 139 -15.45 5.05 -0.46
C TRP A 139 -15.44 3.99 -1.55
N SER A 140 -16.55 3.27 -1.71
CA SER A 140 -16.75 2.26 -2.76
C SER A 140 -18.20 2.29 -3.25
N ILE A 141 -18.52 1.59 -4.35
CA ILE A 141 -19.89 1.30 -4.78
C ILE A 141 -20.15 -0.17 -4.47
N GLU A 142 -21.18 -0.46 -3.68
CA GLU A 142 -21.53 -1.84 -3.36
C GLU A 142 -22.40 -2.49 -4.45
N ASN A 143 -22.70 -3.78 -4.28
CA ASN A 143 -23.46 -4.59 -5.23
C ASN A 143 -24.93 -4.14 -5.43
N ASP A 144 -25.42 -3.25 -4.56
CA ASP A 144 -26.73 -2.62 -4.67
C ASP A 144 -26.68 -1.24 -5.35
N ASP A 145 -25.56 -0.95 -6.03
CA ASP A 145 -25.26 0.31 -6.72
C ASP A 145 -25.24 1.55 -5.82
N ASN A 146 -25.34 1.37 -4.50
CA ASN A 146 -25.19 2.47 -3.55
C ASN A 146 -23.70 2.68 -3.27
N GLN A 147 -23.24 3.91 -3.51
CA GLN A 147 -21.95 4.35 -2.98
C GLN A 147 -21.96 4.18 -1.46
N ARG A 148 -20.84 3.89 -0.82
CA ARG A 148 -20.66 3.94 0.63
C ARG A 148 -19.25 4.39 0.99
N CYS A 149 -19.09 5.11 2.08
CA CYS A 149 -17.87 5.75 2.57
C CYS A 149 -17.53 5.26 3.94
N LEU A 150 -16.32 4.78 4.11
CA LEU A 150 -15.76 4.38 5.38
C LEU A 150 -15.79 5.55 6.38
N ALA A 151 -16.31 5.28 7.58
CA ALA A 151 -16.71 6.22 8.61
C ALA A 151 -16.38 5.65 9.99
N MET A 152 -15.91 6.46 10.92
CA MET A 152 -15.75 6.06 12.32
C MET A 152 -17.07 6.25 13.07
N ILE A 153 -17.73 5.17 13.47
CA ILE A 153 -19.05 5.21 14.12
C ILE A 153 -19.04 4.34 15.38
N ASP A 154 -19.55 4.86 16.49
CA ASP A 154 -19.83 4.05 17.67
C ASP A 154 -20.89 2.99 17.32
N ARG A 155 -20.68 1.74 17.70
CA ARG A 155 -21.64 0.65 17.46
C ARG A 155 -23.03 0.95 18.00
N ASN A 156 -23.12 1.72 19.09
CA ASN A 156 -24.40 2.13 19.68
C ASN A 156 -24.95 3.43 19.06
N GLY A 157 -24.22 4.01 18.11
CA GLY A 157 -24.64 5.17 17.34
C GLY A 157 -25.71 4.82 16.31
N GLY A 158 -26.45 5.83 15.89
CA GLY A 158 -27.39 5.70 14.78
C GLY A 158 -26.71 5.75 13.42
N PRO A 159 -27.43 5.40 12.33
CA PRO A 159 -26.94 5.61 10.98
C PRO A 159 -26.61 7.10 10.78
N LEU A 160 -25.43 7.39 10.26
CA LEU A 160 -25.10 8.74 9.83
C LEU A 160 -25.73 9.00 8.47
N ALA A 161 -26.08 10.24 8.15
CA ALA A 161 -26.25 10.66 6.77
C ALA A 161 -24.90 11.13 6.23
N TYR A 162 -24.59 10.87 4.96
CA TYR A 162 -23.38 11.43 4.36
C TYR A 162 -23.51 12.97 4.31
N PRO A 163 -22.55 13.72 4.87
CA PRO A 163 -22.61 15.17 4.81
C PRO A 163 -22.31 15.65 3.38
N SER A 164 -23.22 16.41 2.78
CA SER A 164 -23.02 17.03 1.45
C SER A 164 -21.78 17.93 1.37
N SER A 165 -21.27 18.37 2.52
CA SER A 165 -20.00 19.09 2.70
C SER A 165 -19.05 18.30 3.62
N ALA A 166 -18.65 17.10 3.20
CA ALA A 166 -17.64 16.33 3.91
C ALA A 166 -16.33 17.12 4.00
N THR A 167 -15.89 17.39 5.24
CA THR A 167 -14.67 18.14 5.55
C THR A 167 -13.93 17.49 6.71
N PHE A 168 -12.74 18.00 7.01
CA PHE A 168 -11.98 17.67 8.21
C PHE A 168 -12.85 17.73 9.48
N GLY A 169 -12.64 16.78 10.41
CA GLY A 169 -13.37 16.72 11.67
C GLY A 169 -14.67 15.92 11.61
N THR A 170 -15.01 15.36 10.45
CA THR A 170 -16.19 14.50 10.28
C THR A 170 -15.84 13.01 10.45
N PRO A 171 -16.82 12.14 10.76
CA PRO A 171 -16.60 10.69 10.90
C PRO A 171 -15.97 10.01 9.68
N ILE A 172 -16.15 10.57 8.49
CA ILE A 172 -15.71 10.01 7.20
C ILE A 172 -14.39 10.61 6.70
N ALA A 173 -13.82 11.55 7.46
CA ALA A 173 -12.60 12.24 7.07
C ALA A 173 -11.39 11.56 7.72
N TRP A 174 -10.53 11.01 6.88
CA TRP A 174 -9.36 10.23 7.23
C TRP A 174 -8.06 10.96 6.95
N GLN A 175 -7.05 10.68 7.77
CA GLN A 175 -5.66 11.07 7.54
C GLN A 175 -4.80 9.82 7.37
N PHE A 176 -3.93 9.87 6.37
CA PHE A 176 -2.92 8.86 6.11
C PHE A 176 -1.56 9.38 6.60
N THR A 177 -1.03 8.76 7.64
CA THR A 177 0.31 9.05 8.17
C THR A 177 1.27 7.99 7.67
N LEU A 178 2.21 8.36 6.80
CA LEU A 178 3.27 7.45 6.35
C LEU A 178 4.15 7.08 7.55
N ILE A 179 4.32 5.78 7.79
CA ILE A 179 5.17 5.23 8.85
C ILE A 179 6.48 4.73 8.27
N GLU A 180 6.41 4.04 7.14
CA GLU A 180 7.57 3.40 6.54
C GLU A 180 7.41 3.35 5.02
N GLU A 181 8.53 3.56 4.34
CA GLU A 181 8.69 3.33 2.91
C GLU A 181 9.78 2.25 2.75
N GLU A 182 9.39 1.12 2.20
CA GLU A 182 10.27 0.01 1.85
C GLU A 182 10.48 0.01 0.34
N ILE A 183 11.73 0.17 -0.10
CA ILE A 183 12.05 0.00 -1.52
C ILE A 183 12.05 -1.50 -1.82
N THR A 184 10.92 -2.01 -2.31
CA THR A 184 10.70 -3.42 -2.68
C THR A 184 11.16 -3.75 -4.08
N GLY A 185 11.29 -2.72 -4.90
CA GLY A 185 11.99 -2.79 -6.15
C GLY A 185 13.39 -3.28 -5.84
N LEU A 186 13.80 -4.34 -6.52
CA LEU A 186 15.19 -4.40 -6.89
C LEU A 186 15.42 -3.12 -7.67
N SER A 187 15.90 -2.08 -7.00
CA SER A 187 16.60 -1.05 -7.70
C SER A 187 17.70 -1.83 -8.41
N SER A 188 17.49 -2.08 -9.70
CA SER A 188 18.53 -1.74 -10.63
C SER A 188 18.80 -0.27 -10.34
N GLN A 189 19.59 -0.01 -9.30
CA GLN A 189 20.66 0.95 -9.43
C GLN A 189 21.15 0.68 -10.85
N GLN A 190 20.92 1.65 -11.73
CA GLN A 190 21.44 1.63 -13.09
C GLN A 190 22.97 1.71 -13.02
N ASP A 191 23.61 0.77 -12.35
CA ASP A 191 24.73 0.06 -12.92
C ASP A 191 24.16 -0.87 -14.00
N THR A 192 23.47 -0.29 -15.01
CA THR A 192 23.36 -0.93 -16.31
C THR A 192 24.80 -1.09 -16.76
N PRO A 193 25.36 -2.31 -16.82
CA PRO A 193 26.58 -2.47 -17.54
C PRO A 193 26.29 -2.08 -18.98
N THR A 194 26.79 -0.92 -19.43
CA THR A 194 26.58 -0.43 -20.80
C THR A 194 27.17 -1.40 -21.82
N SER A 195 28.02 -2.33 -21.41
CA SER A 195 28.44 -3.49 -22.19
C SER A 195 29.19 -4.52 -21.35
N ILE A 196 28.99 -5.80 -21.64
CA ILE A 196 29.91 -6.89 -21.28
C ILE A 196 30.74 -7.19 -22.53
N ARG A 197 32.07 -7.17 -22.43
CA ARG A 197 32.96 -7.51 -23.53
C ARG A 197 33.91 -8.61 -23.11
N VAL A 198 34.21 -9.50 -24.06
CA VAL A 198 35.31 -10.46 -23.94
C VAL A 198 36.45 -9.96 -24.81
N ALA A 199 37.62 -9.78 -24.21
CA ALA A 199 38.85 -9.44 -24.93
C ALA A 199 40.04 -10.08 -24.22
N ASN A 200 40.97 -10.65 -24.99
CA ASN A 200 42.20 -11.27 -24.48
C ASN A 200 41.93 -12.25 -23.31
N HIS A 201 41.00 -13.19 -23.50
CA HIS A 201 40.59 -14.17 -22.49
C HIS A 201 40.09 -13.57 -21.16
N ARG A 202 39.63 -12.31 -21.17
CA ARG A 202 39.08 -11.63 -19.99
C ARG A 202 37.70 -11.07 -20.26
N ILE A 203 36.90 -11.04 -19.21
CA ILE A 203 35.56 -10.46 -19.23
C ILE A 203 35.63 -9.10 -18.57
N ALA A 204 35.32 -8.05 -19.33
CA ALA A 204 35.22 -6.68 -18.84
C ALA A 204 33.74 -6.28 -18.74
N VAL A 205 33.35 -5.81 -17.56
CA VAL A 205 32.01 -5.28 -17.28
C VAL A 205 32.12 -3.77 -17.10
N LYS A 206 31.59 -3.00 -18.05
CA LYS A 206 31.59 -1.53 -17.97
C LYS A 206 30.26 -1.05 -17.44
N GLY A 207 30.26 -0.23 -16.40
CA GLY A 207 29.03 0.32 -15.79
C GLY A 207 28.48 -0.52 -14.64
N ALA A 208 29.32 -1.37 -14.03
CA ALA A 208 29.01 -2.03 -12.76
C ALA A 208 30.22 -1.95 -11.82
N LYS A 209 30.04 -1.40 -10.61
CA LYS A 209 31.11 -1.35 -9.59
C LYS A 209 31.32 -2.69 -8.89
N ARG A 210 30.27 -3.52 -8.82
CA ARG A 210 30.29 -4.85 -8.20
C ARG A 210 29.65 -5.86 -9.14
N TRP A 211 30.40 -6.91 -9.47
CA TRP A 211 29.92 -8.05 -10.24
C TRP A 211 30.62 -9.30 -9.74
N GLN A 212 30.17 -10.47 -10.18
CA GLN A 212 30.76 -11.77 -9.86
C GLN A 212 30.87 -12.60 -11.13
N LEU A 213 31.87 -13.46 -11.22
CA LEU A 213 32.11 -14.33 -12.36
C LEU A 213 32.02 -15.78 -11.91
N PHE A 214 31.31 -16.63 -12.66
CA PHE A 214 31.19 -18.05 -12.37
C PHE A 214 31.56 -18.88 -13.61
N ASN A 215 32.22 -20.02 -13.40
CA ASN A 215 32.46 -21.00 -14.45
C ASN A 215 31.21 -21.87 -14.71
N ALA A 216 31.31 -22.82 -15.65
CA ALA A 216 30.21 -23.71 -15.99
C ALA A 216 29.80 -24.67 -14.85
N LEU A 217 30.67 -24.89 -13.86
CA LEU A 217 30.42 -25.70 -12.67
C LEU A 217 29.75 -24.88 -11.55
N GLY A 218 29.59 -23.56 -11.74
CA GLY A 218 29.03 -22.67 -10.74
C GLY A 218 30.05 -22.17 -9.71
N GLU A 219 31.34 -22.43 -9.91
CA GLU A 219 32.41 -21.95 -9.02
C GLU A 219 32.75 -20.49 -9.33
N GLU A 220 32.93 -19.67 -8.29
CA GLU A 220 33.30 -18.27 -8.44
C GLU A 220 34.75 -18.12 -8.89
N MET A 221 34.96 -17.32 -9.94
CA MET A 221 36.26 -17.10 -10.58
C MET A 221 36.76 -15.68 -10.29
N PRO A 222 38.08 -15.47 -10.13
CA PRO A 222 38.63 -14.13 -10.00
C PRO A 222 38.41 -13.30 -11.28
N GLN A 223 38.11 -12.02 -11.12
CA GLN A 223 37.83 -11.10 -12.24
C GLN A 223 39.09 -10.65 -13.00
N THR A 224 40.27 -10.80 -12.40
CA THR A 224 41.55 -10.27 -12.91
C THR A 224 42.40 -11.32 -13.63
N THR A 225 41.99 -12.58 -13.62
CA THR A 225 42.71 -13.71 -14.23
C THR A 225 42.32 -13.93 -15.70
N ASP A 226 43.24 -14.48 -16.49
CA ASP A 226 42.92 -15.02 -17.81
C ASP A 226 42.02 -16.25 -17.67
N LEU A 227 41.01 -16.32 -18.52
CA LEU A 227 39.98 -17.35 -18.50
C LEU A 227 40.20 -18.32 -19.68
N PRO A 228 40.19 -19.64 -19.44
CA PRO A 228 40.13 -20.62 -20.51
C PRO A 228 38.91 -20.40 -21.42
N ALA A 229 39.01 -20.80 -22.68
CA ALA A 229 37.87 -20.81 -23.60
C ALA A 229 36.72 -21.64 -23.02
N GLY A 230 35.51 -21.09 -23.01
CA GLY A 230 34.38 -21.71 -22.34
C GLY A 230 33.19 -20.79 -22.08
N ALA A 231 32.14 -21.36 -21.49
CA ALA A 231 30.96 -20.63 -21.06
C ALA A 231 31.11 -20.17 -19.61
N TYR A 232 30.78 -18.91 -19.36
CA TYR A 232 30.81 -18.30 -18.04
C TYR A 232 29.49 -17.57 -17.75
N ILE A 233 29.20 -17.37 -16.47
CA ILE A 233 28.08 -16.56 -16.00
C ILE A 233 28.63 -15.32 -15.30
N VAL A 234 28.25 -14.15 -15.80
CA VAL A 234 28.50 -12.87 -15.15
C VAL A 234 27.25 -12.50 -14.36
N LYS A 235 27.38 -12.33 -13.04
CA LYS A 235 26.30 -11.90 -12.16
C LYS A 235 26.51 -10.45 -11.74
N ILE A 236 25.50 -9.61 -11.95
CA ILE A 236 25.51 -8.18 -11.61
C ILE A 236 24.21 -7.90 -10.85
N GLY A 237 24.29 -7.79 -9.52
CA GLY A 237 23.11 -7.80 -8.66
C GLY A 237 22.29 -9.08 -8.88
N ALA A 238 21.02 -8.92 -9.27
CA ALA A 238 20.11 -10.01 -9.60
C ALA A 238 20.27 -10.56 -11.04
N LYS A 239 20.91 -9.79 -11.95
CA LYS A 239 21.04 -10.16 -13.37
C LYS A 239 22.14 -11.20 -13.56
N LYS A 240 21.86 -12.23 -14.35
CA LYS A 240 22.85 -13.22 -14.81
C LYS A 240 22.96 -13.15 -16.33
N VAL A 241 24.17 -13.06 -16.85
CA VAL A 241 24.44 -13.05 -18.30
C VAL A 241 25.42 -14.16 -18.64
N LYS A 242 25.06 -14.99 -19.62
CA LYS A 242 25.95 -15.99 -20.18
C LYS A 242 26.92 -15.33 -21.15
N VAL A 243 28.21 -15.60 -20.98
CA VAL A 243 29.31 -15.06 -21.79
C VAL A 243 30.15 -16.21 -22.32
N MET A 244 30.55 -16.12 -23.59
CA MET A 244 31.45 -17.10 -24.21
C MET A 244 32.84 -16.48 -24.36
N VAL A 245 33.83 -17.10 -23.72
CA VAL A 245 35.24 -16.81 -23.98
C VAL A 245 35.70 -17.72 -25.11
N LYS A 246 36.18 -17.11 -26.19
CA LYS A 246 36.73 -17.78 -27.37
C LYS A 246 38.25 -17.67 -27.37
#